data_AF-A0A3B8VXW0-F1
#
_entry.id   AF-A0A3B8VXW0-F1
#
_cell.length_a   1.000
_cell.length_b   1.000
_cell.length_c   1.000
_cell.angle_alpha   90.00
_cell.angle_beta   90.00
_cell.angle_gamma   90.00
#
_symmetry.space_group_name_H-M   'P 1'
#
loop_
_entity.id
_entity.type
_entity.pdbx_description
1 polymer ?
#
loop_
_entity_poly.entity_id
_entity_poly.type
_entity_poly.pdbx_seq_one_letter_code
_entity_poly.pdbx_strand_id
1 'polypeptide(L)' 'MHTIPILREPALLSHEDCFLVVKNKKQSLTYPVHVHPEYELILLEGAKGAKRIVANSIEEIGDTDLILI' A
#
# COMPACT_ATOMS: atom_id res chain seq x y z
N MET A 1 20.75 -17.08 3.24
CA MET A 1 19.43 -16.46 3.50
C MET A 1 19.61 -14.95 3.41
N HIS A 2 19.03 -14.29 2.41
CA HIS A 2 19.04 -12.82 2.34
C HIS A 2 17.94 -12.29 3.25
N THR A 3 18.29 -11.58 4.32
CA THR A 3 17.33 -10.80 5.11
C THR A 3 17.07 -9.50 4.37
N ILE A 4 15.89 -9.37 3.77
CA ILE A 4 15.43 -8.09 3.22
C ILE A 4 15.24 -7.16 4.42
N PRO A 5 15.90 -5.99 4.49
CA PRO A 5 15.68 -5.05 5.56
C PRO A 5 14.23 -4.54 5.48
N ILE A 6 13.44 -4.80 6.52
CA ILE A 6 12.09 -4.25 6.64
C ILE A 6 12.24 -2.76 6.93
N LEU A 7 11.68 -1.92 6.06
CA LEU A 7 11.68 -0.48 6.28
C LEU A 7 10.60 -0.10 7.31
N ARG A 8 10.91 0.87 8.16
CA ARG A 8 9.92 1.57 8.97
C ARG A 8 9.69 2.92 8.31
N GLU A 9 8.59 3.02 7.59
CA GLU A 9 8.17 4.27 6.95
C GLU A 9 7.12 4.94 7.84
N PRO A 10 7.18 6.26 8.08
CA PRO A 10 6.14 6.95 8.80
C PRO A 10 4.83 6.93 8.00
N ALA A 11 3.69 6.92 8.71
CA ALA A 11 2.39 7.04 8.07
C ALA A 11 2.32 8.27 7.15
N LEU A 12 1.66 8.13 6.01
CA LEU A 12 1.49 9.23 5.05
C LEU A 12 0.49 10.30 5.53
N LEU A 13 -0.25 10.02 6.60
CA LEU A 13 -1.24 10.91 7.22
C LEU A 13 -0.70 11.47 8.53
N SER A 14 -0.88 12.77 8.75
CA SER A 14 -0.68 13.36 10.07
C SER A 14 -1.89 13.10 10.99
N HIS A 15 -1.73 13.33 12.28
CA HIS A 15 -2.84 13.22 13.25
C HIS A 15 -3.99 14.21 12.98
N GLU A 16 -3.76 15.26 12.20
CA GLU A 16 -4.78 16.27 11.86
C GLU A 16 -5.54 15.91 10.57
N ASP A 17 -5.05 14.92 9.80
CA ASP A 17 -5.64 14.52 8.53
C ASP A 17 -6.66 13.39 8.69
N CYS A 18 -7.78 13.44 7.97
CA CYS A 18 -8.74 12.33 7.90
C CYS A 18 -8.40 11.29 6.82
N PHE A 19 -7.97 11.75 5.64
CA PHE A 19 -7.53 10.91 4.52
C PHE A 19 -6.72 11.72 3.50
N LEU A 20 -5.92 11.01 2.69
CA LEU A 20 -5.07 11.59 1.66
C LEU A 20 -5.47 11.01 0.30
N VAL A 21 -5.66 11.87 -0.70
CA VAL A 21 -5.93 11.44 -2.08
C VAL A 21 -4.65 11.59 -2.90
N VAL A 22 -4.09 10.47 -3.34
CA VAL A 22 -2.89 10.44 -4.18
C VAL A 22 -3.27 10.03 -5.60
N LYS A 23 -3.00 10.90 -6.57
CA LYS A 23 -3.15 10.57 -8.00
C LYS A 23 -1.78 10.30 -8.62
N ASN A 24 -1.48 9.04 -8.90
CA ASN A 24 -0.22 8.64 -9.52
C ASN A 24 -0.45 8.20 -10.97
N LYS A 25 0.43 8.63 -11.90
CA LYS A 25 0.41 8.20 -13.32
C LYS A 25 1.52 7.20 -13.65
N LYS A 26 2.16 6.62 -12.64
CA LYS A 26 3.24 5.66 -12.84
C LYS A 26 2.71 4.34 -13.39
N GLN A 27 3.48 3.75 -14.30
CA GLN A 27 3.15 2.47 -14.94
C GLN A 27 3.34 1.27 -13.99
N SER A 28 4.12 1.45 -12.92
CA SER A 28 4.25 0.50 -11.82
C SER A 28 4.23 1.24 -10.47
N LEU A 29 3.46 0.71 -9.53
CA LEU A 29 3.40 1.19 -8.15
C LEU A 29 4.09 0.14 -7.27
N THR A 30 5.42 0.23 -7.19
CA THR A 30 6.22 -0.69 -6.39
C THR A 30 6.77 0.05 -5.18
N TYR A 31 6.27 -0.31 -4.00
CA TYR A 31 6.81 0.15 -2.73
C TYR A 31 7.69 -0.95 -2.12
N PRO A 32 8.76 -0.58 -1.40
CA PRO A 32 9.50 -1.55 -0.60
C PRO A 32 8.58 -2.13 0.50
N VAL A 33 8.86 -3.37 0.91
CA VAL A 33 8.17 -3.99 2.03
C VAL A 33 8.49 -3.18 3.30
N HIS A 34 7.46 -2.69 3.96
CA HIS A 34 7.56 -1.85 5.14
C HIS A 34 6.53 -2.26 6.19
N VAL A 35 6.72 -1.74 7.40
CA VAL A 35 5.80 -1.90 8.54
C VAL A 35 5.73 -0.60 9.33
N HIS A 36 4.56 -0.32 9.88
CA HIS A 36 4.31 0.76 10.83
C HIS A 36 3.31 0.27 11.90
N PRO A 37 3.26 0.91 13.09
CA PRO A 37 2.34 0.50 14.16
C PRO A 37 0.89 0.93 13.93
N GLU A 38 0.65 1.84 13.00
CA GLU A 38 -0.68 2.31 12.63
C GLU A 38 -1.42 1.31 11.73
N TYR A 39 -2.75 1.36 11.72
CA TYR A 39 -3.55 0.67 10.71
C TYR A 39 -3.85 1.62 9.55
N GLU A 40 -3.77 1.13 8.32
CA GLU A 40 -4.09 1.93 7.13
C GLU A 40 -5.25 1.31 6.36
N LEU A 41 -6.24 2.14 6.02
CA LEU A 41 -7.31 1.79 5.10
C LEU A 41 -7.06 2.48 3.76
N ILE A 42 -6.81 1.69 2.71
CA ILE A 42 -6.45 2.17 1.38
C ILE A 42 -7.54 1.78 0.39
N LEU A 43 -8.13 2.80 -0.25
CA LEU A 43 -8.95 2.62 -1.44
C LEU A 43 -8.09 2.84 -2.68
N LEU A 44 -8.00 1.83 -3.54
CA LEU A 44 -7.25 1.87 -4.79
C LEU A 44 -8.19 1.75 -5.98
N GLU A 45 -8.05 2.66 -6.94
CA GLU A 45 -8.82 2.66 -8.19
C GLU A 45 -7.88 2.74 -9.40
N GLY A 46 -8.27 2.08 -10.50
CA GLY A 46 -7.53 2.18 -11.77
C GLY A 46 -6.23 1.38 -11.82
N ALA A 47 -6.05 0.41 -10.92
CA ALA A 47 -4.88 -0.47 -10.85
C ALA A 47 -5.21 -1.93 -11.22
N LYS A 48 -6.28 -2.16 -11.99
CA LYS A 48 -6.72 -3.50 -12.41
C LYS A 48 -5.58 -4.32 -13.01
N GLY A 49 -5.43 -5.56 -12.55
CA GLY A 49 -4.39 -6.48 -13.01
C GLY A 49 -3.03 -6.29 -12.33
N ALA A 50 -2.87 -5.28 -11.47
CA ALA A 50 -1.70 -5.17 -10.61
C ALA A 50 -1.76 -6.21 -9.48
N LYS A 51 -0.59 -6.62 -8.97
CA LYS A 51 -0.49 -7.53 -7.83
C LYS A 51 -0.39 -6.75 -6.52
N ARG A 52 -1.27 -7.06 -5.59
CA ARG A 52 -1.20 -6.64 -4.19
C ARG A 52 -0.45 -7.70 -3.39
N ILE A 53 0.50 -7.26 -2.58
CA ILE A 53 1.25 -8.14 -1.66
C ILE A 53 1.11 -7.55 -0.26
N VAL A 54 0.48 -8.30 0.65
CA VAL A 54 0.32 -7.93 2.05
C VAL A 54 0.73 -9.12 2.90
N ALA A 55 1.86 -8.99 3.62
CA ALA A 55 2.47 -10.08 4.37
C ALA A 55 2.64 -11.36 3.52
N ASN A 56 1.84 -12.39 3.79
CA ASN A 56 1.83 -13.66 3.04
C ASN A 56 0.66 -13.79 2.06
N SER A 57 -0.18 -12.77 1.90
CA SER A 57 -1.23 -12.73 0.87
C SER A 57 -0.71 -12.07 -0.41
N ILE A 58 -1.01 -12.70 -1.55
CA ILE A 58 -0.76 -12.16 -2.89
C ILE A 58 -2.05 -12.28 -3.68
N GLU A 59 -2.58 -11.15 -4.10
CA GLU A 59 -3.88 -11.06 -4.77
C GLU A 59 -3.78 -10.13 -6.00
N GLU A 60 -4.66 -10.32 -6.97
CA GLU A 60 -4.77 -9.42 -8.14
C GLU A 60 -5.84 -8.36 -7.88
N ILE A 61 -5.51 -7.11 -8.17
CA ILE A 61 -6.39 -5.95 -7.97
C ILE A 61 -7.47 -5.93 -9.05
N GLY A 62 -8.72 -5.70 -8.63
CA GLY A 62 -9.88 -5.49 -9.51
C GLY A 62 -9.96 -4.06 -10.06
N ASP A 63 -11.16 -3.63 -10.50
CA ASP A 63 -11.38 -2.25 -10.92
C ASP A 63 -11.22 -1.24 -9.77
N THR A 64 -11.61 -1.68 -8.56
CA THR A 64 -11.42 -1.02 -7.27
C THR A 64 -11.01 -2.07 -6.24
N ASP A 65 -10.15 -1.72 -5.28
CA ASP A 65 -9.74 -2.59 -4.17
C ASP A 65 -9.66 -1.79 -2.86
N LEU A 66 -10.22 -2.33 -1.77
CA LEU A 66 -10.25 -1.71 -0.44
C LEU A 66 -9.50 -2.60 0.54
N ILE A 67 -8.42 -2.05 1.11
CA ILE A 67 -7.39 -2.83 1.79
C ILE A 67 -7.19 -2.26 3.18
N LEU A 68 -7.27 -3.12 4.19
CA LEU A 68 -6.84 -2.83 5.56
C LEU A 68 -5.52 -3.55 5.81
N ILE A 69 -4.49 -2.80 6.16
CA ILE A 69 -3.15 -3.29 6.55
C ILE A 69 -2.80 -2.86 7.96
#